data_AF-A0A0N1HX14-F1
#
_entry.id   AF-A0A0N1HX14-F1
#
_cell.length_a   1.000
_cell.length_b   1.000
_cell.length_c   1.000
_cell.angle_alpha   90.00
_cell.angle_beta   90.00
_cell.angle_gamma   90.00
#
_symmetry.space_group_name_H-M   'P 1'
#
loop_
_entity.id
_entity.type
_entity.pdbx_description
1 polymer ?
#
loop_
_entity_poly.entity_id
_entity_poly.type
_entity_poly.pdbx_seq_one_letter_code
_entity_poly.pdbx_strand_id
1 'polypeptide(L)'
;MSSSASVEGIQWPPSLLLVVRRHLDHVEDAVTPSIPPMPSSAPTIYEFFESHRDALESQMRARNYDRAATECCIAFLIGVLEQSCALSFLLSRERRIIAMTVRQVEKRLLSKSRSAVPETKRRRLDEAAATDARYARVLTLEYLLRLYVSLPMILEHYDKLGSAAMPSYATAPLWCFINVSLQLLSSDSRLFSSITSYVPLR
;
A
#
# COMPACT_ATOMS: atom_id res chain seq x y z
N MET A 1 -6.92 -35.94 -6.36
CA MET A 1 -6.69 -35.04 -5.22
C MET A 1 -5.38 -34.32 -5.47
N SER A 2 -5.43 -33.13 -6.09
CA SER A 2 -4.22 -32.34 -6.32
C SER A 2 -3.90 -31.57 -5.05
N SER A 3 -2.75 -31.88 -4.45
CA SER A 3 -2.13 -31.08 -3.41
C SER A 3 -1.89 -29.68 -3.97
N SER A 4 -2.74 -28.72 -3.63
CA SER A 4 -2.43 -27.30 -3.83
C SER A 4 -1.26 -27.00 -2.90
N ALA A 5 -0.04 -27.00 -3.44
CA ALA A 5 1.12 -26.49 -2.73
C ALA A 5 0.74 -25.09 -2.20
N SER A 6 0.85 -24.90 -0.89
CA SER A 6 0.78 -23.59 -0.28
C SER A 6 1.80 -22.70 -0.99
N VAL A 7 1.33 -21.65 -1.65
CA VAL A 7 2.23 -20.66 -2.24
C VAL A 7 2.87 -19.93 -1.08
N GLU A 8 4.07 -20.36 -0.71
CA GLU A 8 4.90 -19.65 0.25
C GLU A 8 5.55 -18.47 -0.46
N GLY A 9 5.17 -17.26 -0.06
CA GLY A 9 5.76 -16.02 -0.53
C GLY A 9 5.09 -15.37 -1.74
N ILE A 10 5.80 -14.38 -2.28
CA ILE A 10 5.30 -13.45 -3.30
C ILE A 10 5.65 -13.94 -4.70
N GLN A 11 4.65 -14.08 -5.55
CA GLN A 11 4.75 -14.40 -6.97
C GLN A 11 4.78 -13.12 -7.79
N TRP A 12 5.97 -12.63 -8.08
CA TRP A 12 6.16 -11.36 -8.78
C TRP A 12 5.87 -11.44 -10.29
N PRO A 13 4.92 -10.66 -10.82
CA PRO A 13 4.81 -10.44 -12.25
C PRO A 13 6.04 -9.66 -12.76
N PRO A 14 6.73 -10.11 -13.83
CA PRO A 14 7.92 -9.43 -14.33
C PRO A 14 7.71 -7.94 -14.68
N SER A 15 6.51 -7.60 -15.17
CA SER A 15 6.13 -6.22 -15.48
C SER A 15 6.16 -5.31 -14.24
N LEU A 16 5.72 -5.81 -13.08
CA LEU A 16 5.71 -5.04 -11.85
C LEU A 16 7.10 -4.91 -11.24
N LEU A 17 7.97 -5.90 -11.40
CA LEU A 17 9.39 -5.77 -11.02
C LEU A 17 10.09 -4.67 -11.82
N LEU A 18 9.76 -4.50 -13.11
CA LEU A 18 10.28 -3.39 -13.92
C LEU A 18 9.78 -2.03 -13.41
N VAL A 19 8.53 -1.94 -12.95
CA VAL A 19 8.00 -0.73 -12.33
C VAL A 19 8.77 -0.40 -11.05
N VAL A 20 8.94 -1.38 -10.16
CA VAL A 20 9.72 -1.19 -8.92
C VAL A 20 11.13 -0.73 -9.22
N ARG A 21 11.83 -1.43 -10.11
CA ARG A 21 13.21 -1.09 -10.47
C ARG A 21 13.32 0.34 -10.97
N ARG A 22 12.49 0.73 -11.95
CA ARG A 22 12.49 2.10 -12.50
C ARG A 22 12.16 3.14 -11.44
N HIS A 23 11.20 2.83 -10.57
CA HIS A 23 10.85 3.72 -9.46
C HIS A 23 12.06 3.94 -8.53
N LEU A 24 12.72 2.86 -8.10
CA LEU A 24 13.90 2.94 -7.23
C LEU A 24 15.07 3.67 -7.91
N ASP A 25 15.35 3.38 -9.18
CA ASP A 25 16.40 4.05 -9.97
C ASP A 25 16.22 5.59 -9.94
N HIS A 26 14.99 6.08 -9.99
CA HIS A 26 14.67 7.51 -9.93
C HIS A 26 14.66 8.10 -8.52
N VAL A 27 14.14 7.36 -7.54
CA VAL A 27 14.06 7.83 -6.15
C VAL A 27 15.44 7.90 -5.51
N GLU A 28 16.30 6.93 -5.82
CA GLU A 28 17.64 6.76 -5.27
C GLU A 28 18.72 7.48 -6.10
N ASP A 29 18.35 8.14 -7.20
CA ASP A 29 19.29 8.90 -8.03
C ASP A 29 20.04 9.95 -7.19
N ALA A 30 21.37 9.87 -7.22
CA ALA A 30 22.23 10.72 -6.42
C ALA A 30 22.17 12.20 -6.85
N VAL A 31 21.99 12.44 -8.16
CA VAL A 31 22.12 13.75 -8.83
C VAL A 31 20.75 14.39 -9.06
N THR A 32 19.80 13.64 -9.58
CA THR A 32 18.46 14.10 -9.97
C THR A 32 17.36 13.19 -9.41
N PRO A 33 17.23 13.07 -8.08
CA PRO A 33 16.19 12.26 -7.46
C PRO A 33 14.80 12.78 -7.85
N SER A 34 13.88 11.88 -8.17
CA SER A 34 12.50 12.23 -8.49
C SER A 34 11.49 11.19 -8.01
N ILE A 35 10.26 11.63 -7.76
CA ILE A 35 9.15 10.76 -7.30
C ILE A 35 7.93 10.92 -8.21
N PRO A 36 6.98 9.96 -8.18
CA PRO A 36 5.66 10.19 -8.75
C PRO A 36 5.05 11.51 -8.26
N PRO A 37 4.32 12.25 -9.11
CA PRO A 37 3.66 13.48 -8.69
C PRO A 37 2.64 13.19 -7.59
N MET A 38 2.58 14.02 -6.56
CA MET A 38 1.61 13.90 -5.47
C MET A 38 1.00 15.27 -5.17
N PRO A 39 -0.32 15.48 -5.38
CA PRO A 39 -1.32 14.51 -5.85
C PRO A 39 -1.09 14.06 -7.30
N SER A 40 -1.33 12.77 -7.58
CA SER A 40 -1.22 12.18 -8.92
C SER A 40 -2.58 12.11 -9.60
N SER A 41 -2.59 11.95 -10.93
CA SER A 41 -3.77 11.44 -11.65
C SER A 41 -3.90 9.92 -11.53
N ALA A 42 -2.84 9.23 -11.12
CA ALA A 42 -2.86 7.81 -10.79
C ALA A 42 -3.52 7.58 -9.41
N PRO A 43 -4.18 6.43 -9.20
CA PRO A 43 -4.81 6.13 -7.92
C PRO A 43 -3.78 6.00 -6.80
N THR A 44 -4.20 6.43 -5.62
CA THR A 44 -3.46 6.19 -4.38
C THR A 44 -3.63 4.76 -3.90
N ILE A 45 -2.79 4.33 -2.96
CA ILE A 45 -2.88 2.99 -2.35
C ILE A 45 -4.26 2.76 -1.72
N TYR A 46 -4.78 3.76 -1.00
CA TYR A 46 -6.10 3.70 -0.40
C TYR A 46 -7.22 3.57 -1.44
N GLU A 47 -7.19 4.42 -2.48
CA GLU A 47 -8.18 4.37 -3.57
C GLU A 47 -8.16 3.04 -4.32
N PHE A 48 -6.97 2.45 -4.53
CA PHE A 48 -6.85 1.14 -5.13
C PHE A 48 -7.56 0.06 -4.29
N PHE A 49 -7.27 -0.02 -2.99
CA PHE A 49 -7.90 -1.03 -2.13
C PHE A 49 -9.41 -0.81 -1.98
N GLU A 50 -9.89 0.44 -1.92
CA GLU A 50 -11.33 0.73 -1.91
C GLU A 50 -12.00 0.32 -3.23
N SER A 51 -11.45 0.74 -4.38
CA SER A 51 -12.05 0.50 -5.70
C SER A 51 -11.98 -0.95 -6.16
N HIS A 52 -10.99 -1.73 -5.66
CA HIS A 52 -10.80 -3.12 -6.03
C HIS A 52 -11.21 -4.09 -4.90
N ARG A 53 -11.86 -3.61 -3.83
CA ARG A 53 -12.26 -4.43 -2.68
C ARG A 53 -13.06 -5.66 -3.10
N ASP A 54 -14.10 -5.50 -3.91
CA ASP A 54 -14.95 -6.61 -4.32
C ASP A 54 -14.19 -7.66 -5.15
N ALA A 55 -13.27 -7.21 -6.01
CA ALA A 55 -12.42 -8.09 -6.81
C ALA A 55 -11.43 -8.87 -5.93
N LEU A 56 -10.82 -8.20 -4.95
CA LEU A 56 -9.93 -8.82 -3.95
C LEU A 56 -10.70 -9.86 -3.13
N GLU A 57 -11.86 -9.51 -2.58
CA GLU A 57 -12.70 -10.41 -1.79
C GLU A 57 -13.17 -11.63 -2.61
N SER A 58 -13.57 -11.42 -3.86
CA SER A 58 -14.00 -12.50 -4.75
C SER A 58 -12.88 -13.50 -5.00
N GLN A 59 -11.66 -13.02 -5.31
CA GLN A 59 -10.50 -13.87 -5.55
C GLN A 59 -10.00 -14.56 -4.27
N MET A 60 -10.02 -13.87 -3.13
CA MET A 60 -9.69 -14.47 -1.83
C MET A 60 -10.69 -15.58 -1.46
N ARG A 61 -11.99 -15.36 -1.70
CA ARG A 61 -13.05 -16.37 -1.49
C ARG A 61 -12.85 -17.59 -2.38
N ALA A 62 -12.44 -17.41 -3.63
CA ALA A 62 -12.08 -18.52 -4.53
C ALA A 62 -10.89 -19.35 -4.00
N ARG A 63 -10.11 -18.82 -3.05
CA ARG A 63 -9.01 -19.49 -2.35
C ARG A 63 -9.38 -19.95 -0.94
N ASN A 64 -10.67 -19.96 -0.60
CA ASN A 64 -11.23 -20.34 0.70
C ASN A 64 -10.89 -19.40 1.88
N TYR A 65 -10.57 -18.13 1.59
CA TYR A 65 -10.48 -17.09 2.61
C TYR A 65 -11.76 -16.27 2.65
N ASP A 66 -12.25 -15.97 3.85
CA ASP A 66 -13.46 -15.18 4.01
C ASP A 66 -13.21 -13.68 3.79
N ARG A 67 -14.30 -12.91 3.85
CA ARG A 67 -14.25 -11.46 3.71
C ARG A 67 -13.42 -10.83 4.85
N ALA A 68 -13.54 -11.34 6.07
CA ALA A 68 -12.81 -10.81 7.22
C ALA A 68 -11.29 -10.93 7.03
N ALA A 69 -10.81 -12.05 6.50
CA ALA A 69 -9.39 -12.22 6.16
C ALA A 69 -8.91 -11.18 5.14
N THR A 70 -9.74 -10.85 4.14
CA THR A 70 -9.42 -9.81 3.15
C THR A 70 -9.32 -8.43 3.80
N GLU A 71 -10.30 -8.06 4.63
CA GLU A 71 -10.29 -6.81 5.39
C GLU A 71 -9.08 -6.72 6.34
N CYS A 72 -8.74 -7.82 7.02
CA CYS A 72 -7.56 -7.92 7.87
C CYS A 72 -6.26 -7.72 7.08
N CYS A 73 -6.13 -8.29 5.88
CA CYS A 73 -4.94 -8.10 5.03
C CYS A 73 -4.79 -6.64 4.59
N ILE A 74 -5.89 -5.99 4.19
CA ILE A 74 -5.89 -4.56 3.82
C ILE A 74 -5.47 -3.71 5.03
N ALA A 75 -6.12 -3.92 6.18
CA ALA A 75 -5.82 -3.18 7.40
C ALA A 75 -4.38 -3.40 7.87
N PHE A 76 -3.88 -4.63 7.78
CA PHE A 76 -2.50 -4.97 8.12
C PHE A 76 -1.50 -4.23 7.20
N LEU A 77 -1.69 -4.31 5.87
CA LEU A 77 -0.79 -3.67 4.92
C LEU A 77 -0.79 -2.14 5.06
N ILE A 78 -1.95 -1.52 5.26
CA ILE A 78 -2.05 -0.09 5.55
C ILE A 78 -1.33 0.21 6.87
N GLY A 79 -1.59 -0.55 7.95
CA GLY A 79 -0.93 -0.34 9.24
C GLY A 79 0.60 -0.43 9.15
N VAL A 80 1.12 -1.45 8.46
CA VAL A 80 2.56 -1.61 8.23
C VAL A 80 3.10 -0.43 7.41
N LEU A 81 2.40 -0.01 6.35
CA LEU A 81 2.80 1.14 5.53
C LEU A 81 2.91 2.41 6.37
N GLU A 82 1.88 2.74 7.14
CA GLU A 82 1.82 3.96 7.96
C GLU A 82 2.96 4.01 8.98
N GLN A 83 3.19 2.90 9.69
CA GLN A 83 4.29 2.77 10.65
C GLN A 83 5.65 2.86 9.94
N SER A 84 5.80 2.18 8.81
CA SER A 84 7.07 2.15 8.07
C SER A 84 7.42 3.53 7.50
N CYS A 85 6.43 4.26 6.97
CA CYS A 85 6.58 5.62 6.46
C CYS A 85 6.94 6.63 7.57
N ALA A 86 6.38 6.46 8.77
CA ALA A 86 6.73 7.29 9.93
C ALA A 86 8.18 7.06 10.41
N LEU A 87 8.78 5.92 10.08
CA LEU A 87 10.14 5.54 10.44
C LEU A 87 11.10 5.74 9.26
N SER A 88 11.53 4.65 8.60
CA SER A 88 12.66 4.62 7.67
C SER A 88 12.32 4.16 6.25
N PHE A 89 11.06 3.88 5.94
CA PHE A 89 10.67 3.42 4.60
C PHE A 89 10.89 4.46 3.51
N LEU A 90 10.61 5.73 3.83
CA LEU A 90 10.84 6.86 2.95
C LEU A 90 12.24 7.41 3.17
N LEU A 91 12.96 7.69 2.08
CA LEU A 91 14.23 8.40 2.13
C LEU A 91 14.03 9.81 2.70
N SER A 92 15.10 10.39 3.26
CA SER A 92 15.03 11.75 3.83
C SER A 92 14.52 12.81 2.86
N ARG A 93 14.86 12.68 1.57
CA ARG A 93 14.40 13.59 0.50
C ARG A 93 12.91 13.41 0.20
N GLU A 94 12.42 12.16 0.19
CA GLU A 94 11.00 11.83 0.00
C GLU A 94 10.14 12.33 1.18
N ARG A 95 10.59 12.07 2.42
CA ARG A 95 9.86 12.37 3.65
C ARG A 95 9.37 13.80 3.73
N ARG A 96 10.20 14.77 3.35
CA ARG A 96 9.84 16.19 3.41
C ARG A 96 8.63 16.50 2.53
N ILE A 97 8.68 16.08 1.27
CA ILE A 97 7.63 16.39 0.29
C ILE A 97 6.35 15.63 0.63
N ILE A 98 6.47 14.33 0.91
CA ILE A 98 5.33 13.47 1.21
C ILE A 98 4.63 13.92 2.49
N ALA A 99 5.37 14.23 3.56
CA ALA A 99 4.76 14.73 4.80
C ALA A 99 4.02 16.07 4.60
N MET A 100 4.53 16.95 3.73
CA MET A 100 3.82 18.18 3.37
C MET A 100 2.53 17.87 2.62
N THR A 101 2.55 16.96 1.65
CA THR A 101 1.36 16.54 0.89
C THR A 101 0.32 15.87 1.80
N VAL A 102 0.73 14.99 2.70
CA VAL A 102 -0.13 14.37 3.73
C VAL A 102 -0.87 15.44 4.53
N ARG A 103 -0.14 16.42 5.09
CA ARG A 103 -0.76 17.52 5.86
C ARG A 103 -1.75 18.35 5.02
N GLN A 104 -1.48 18.53 3.72
CA GLN A 104 -2.39 19.26 2.83
C GLN A 104 -3.68 18.46 2.57
N VAL A 105 -3.56 17.16 2.30
CA VAL A 105 -4.70 16.27 2.08
C VAL A 105 -5.54 16.14 3.34
N GLU A 106 -4.94 15.93 4.51
CA GLU A 106 -5.63 15.91 5.81
C GLU A 106 -6.45 17.18 6.04
N LYS A 107 -5.84 18.36 5.85
CA LYS A 107 -6.54 19.65 6.00
C LYS A 107 -7.74 19.76 5.06
N ARG A 108 -7.63 19.31 3.81
CA ARG A 108 -8.73 19.32 2.83
C ARG A 108 -9.85 18.35 3.21
N LEU A 109 -9.51 17.18 3.73
CA LEU A 109 -10.50 16.21 4.19
C LEU A 109 -11.25 16.73 5.42
N LEU A 110 -10.54 17.27 6.40
CA LEU A 110 -11.13 17.85 7.61
C LEU A 110 -11.98 19.09 7.32
N SER A 111 -11.60 19.92 6.34
CA SER A 111 -12.40 21.10 5.96
C SER A 111 -13.68 20.71 5.23
N LYS A 112 -13.64 19.68 4.35
CA LYS A 112 -14.83 19.16 3.66
C LYS A 112 -15.86 18.60 4.66
N SER A 113 -15.40 17.99 5.75
CA SER A 113 -16.28 17.50 6.83
C SER A 113 -16.98 18.62 7.62
N ARG A 114 -16.48 19.86 7.59
CA ARG A 114 -17.07 20.99 8.34
C ARG A 114 -18.23 21.68 7.63
N SER A 115 -18.38 21.51 6.31
CA SER A 115 -19.39 22.22 5.52
C SER A 115 -20.71 21.46 5.32
N ALA A 116 -20.87 20.26 5.89
CA ALA A 116 -22.05 19.43 5.72
C ALA A 116 -22.63 18.93 7.06
N VAL A 117 -23.58 19.70 7.66
CA VAL A 117 -24.73 19.22 8.50
C VAL A 117 -24.33 18.54 9.84
N PRO A 118 -25.18 18.48 10.91
CA PRO A 118 -24.67 18.39 12.29
C PRO A 118 -24.11 17.02 12.67
N GLU A 119 -23.21 17.04 13.65
CA GLU A 119 -22.35 15.95 14.11
C GLU A 119 -23.13 14.71 14.55
N THR A 120 -22.95 13.61 13.82
CA THR A 120 -23.43 12.28 14.21
C THR A 120 -22.25 11.36 14.54
N LYS A 121 -22.49 10.30 15.32
CA LYS A 121 -21.46 9.29 15.71
C LYS A 121 -20.68 8.72 14.53
N ARG A 122 -21.28 8.69 13.33
CA ARG A 122 -20.66 8.25 12.08
C ARG A 122 -19.48 9.13 11.66
N ARG A 123 -19.55 10.45 11.90
CA ARG A 123 -18.48 11.40 11.58
C ARG A 123 -17.20 11.18 12.40
N ARG A 124 -17.31 10.75 13.66
CA ARG A 124 -16.13 10.44 14.50
C ARG A 124 -15.37 9.21 13.98
N LEU A 125 -16.10 8.23 13.44
CA LEU A 125 -15.53 7.05 12.77
C LEU A 125 -14.85 7.45 11.46
N ASP A 126 -15.46 8.33 10.67
CA ASP A 126 -14.88 8.80 9.40
C ASP A 126 -13.65 9.69 9.61
N GLU A 127 -13.62 10.50 10.68
CA GLU A 127 -12.44 11.30 11.08
C GLU A 127 -11.30 10.42 11.61
N ALA A 128 -11.60 9.38 12.41
CA ALA A 128 -10.60 8.40 12.86
C ALA A 128 -10.03 7.58 11.69
N ALA A 129 -10.90 7.07 10.80
CA ALA A 129 -10.49 6.39 9.58
C ALA A 129 -9.68 7.31 8.65
N ALA A 130 -9.90 8.64 8.72
CA ALA A 130 -9.10 9.61 7.98
C ALA A 130 -7.70 9.84 8.55
N THR A 131 -7.52 9.65 9.86
CA THR A 131 -6.22 9.71 10.53
C THR A 131 -5.46 8.39 10.53
N ASP A 132 -6.11 7.27 10.21
CA ASP A 132 -5.47 5.94 10.26
C ASP A 132 -4.80 5.54 8.93
N ALA A 133 -5.12 6.20 7.81
CA ALA A 133 -4.59 5.89 6.47
C ALA A 133 -3.95 7.12 5.79
N ARG A 134 -3.11 7.87 6.53
CA ARG A 134 -2.60 9.18 6.12
C ARG A 134 -1.66 9.09 4.92
N TYR A 135 -0.69 8.19 4.98
CA TYR A 135 0.23 7.93 3.87
C TYR A 135 -0.44 7.16 2.74
N ALA A 136 -1.28 6.16 3.04
CA ALA A 136 -1.96 5.37 2.02
C ALA A 136 -2.85 6.21 1.08
N ARG A 137 -3.37 7.35 1.57
CA ARG A 137 -4.17 8.31 0.80
C ARG A 137 -3.37 9.30 -0.04
N VAL A 138 -2.05 9.25 0.03
CA VAL A 138 -1.14 10.16 -0.70
C VAL A 138 -0.20 9.38 -1.60
N LEU A 139 0.33 8.27 -1.10
CA LEU A 139 1.28 7.46 -1.82
C LEU A 139 0.60 6.77 -3.01
N THR A 140 1.32 6.77 -4.12
CA THR A 140 0.96 6.08 -5.35
C THR A 140 1.32 4.58 -5.25
N LEU A 141 0.88 3.78 -6.21
CA LEU A 141 1.01 2.32 -6.16
C LEU A 141 2.46 1.81 -6.29
N GLU A 142 3.40 2.63 -6.78
CA GLU A 142 4.83 2.31 -6.76
C GLU A 142 5.34 2.06 -5.34
N TYR A 143 4.83 2.80 -4.36
CA TYR A 143 5.19 2.61 -2.95
C TYR A 143 4.55 1.34 -2.35
N LEU A 144 3.39 0.92 -2.84
CA LEU A 144 2.81 -0.38 -2.46
C LEU A 144 3.69 -1.53 -2.95
N LEU A 145 4.18 -1.45 -4.20
CA LEU A 145 5.13 -2.44 -4.71
C LEU A 145 6.43 -2.43 -3.92
N ARG A 146 6.97 -1.25 -3.57
CA ARG A 146 8.15 -1.12 -2.70
C ARG A 146 7.93 -1.75 -1.32
N LEU A 147 6.73 -1.61 -0.75
CA LEU A 147 6.35 -2.27 0.49
C LEU A 147 6.34 -3.79 0.33
N TYR A 148 5.73 -4.31 -0.73
CA TYR A 148 5.70 -5.76 -0.99
C TYR A 148 7.11 -6.35 -1.16
N VAL A 149 8.05 -5.62 -1.75
CA VAL A 149 9.46 -6.06 -1.81
C VAL A 149 10.09 -6.14 -0.41
N SER A 150 9.76 -5.20 0.47
CA SER A 150 10.33 -5.13 1.82
C SER A 150 9.66 -6.09 2.81
N LEU A 151 8.42 -6.49 2.54
CA LEU A 151 7.56 -7.19 3.49
C LEU A 151 8.12 -8.55 3.96
N PRO A 152 8.71 -9.42 3.11
CA PRO A 152 9.30 -10.66 3.58
C PRO A 152 10.37 -10.44 4.66
N MET A 153 11.23 -9.42 4.47
CA MET A 153 12.26 -9.07 5.46
C MET A 153 11.65 -8.53 6.75
N ILE A 154 10.56 -7.75 6.66
CA ILE A 154 9.84 -7.26 7.83
C ILE A 154 9.28 -8.44 8.64
N LEU A 155 8.62 -9.40 7.98
CA LEU A 155 8.06 -10.57 8.65
C LEU A 155 9.13 -11.48 9.24
N GLU A 156 10.23 -11.72 8.52
CA GLU A 156 11.37 -12.49 9.05
C GLU A 156 11.98 -11.83 10.29
N HIS A 157 12.04 -10.50 10.33
CA HIS A 157 12.50 -9.77 11.52
C HIS A 157 11.56 -9.97 12.70
N TYR A 158 10.24 -9.98 12.48
CA TYR A 158 9.25 -10.27 13.51
C TYR A 158 9.40 -11.69 14.08
N ASP A 159 9.63 -12.70 13.24
CA ASP A 159 9.86 -14.08 13.69
C ASP A 159 11.09 -14.17 14.61
N LYS A 160 12.16 -13.46 14.27
CA LYS A 160 13.39 -13.40 15.08
C LYS A 160 13.17 -12.72 16.43
N LEU A 161 12.39 -11.63 16.47
CA LEU A 161 12.07 -10.94 17.72
C LEU A 161 11.12 -11.76 18.61
N GLY A 162 10.14 -12.44 18.00
CA GLY A 162 9.15 -13.25 18.69
C GLY A 162 9.68 -14.59 19.22
N SER A 163 10.92 -14.97 18.86
CA SER A 163 11.50 -16.31 19.13
C SER A 163 10.62 -17.47 18.65
N ALA A 164 9.70 -17.21 17.71
CA ALA A 164 8.77 -18.16 17.14
C ALA A 164 8.37 -17.70 15.75
N ALA A 165 8.29 -18.63 14.81
CA ALA A 165 7.81 -18.35 13.47
C ALA A 165 6.32 -17.98 13.51
N MET A 166 5.94 -16.97 12.72
CA MET A 166 4.55 -16.59 12.57
C MET A 166 3.75 -17.78 12.03
N PRO A 167 2.60 -18.12 12.65
CA PRO A 167 1.87 -19.32 12.28
C PRO A 167 1.30 -19.20 10.87
N SER A 168 1.24 -20.33 10.16
CA SER A 168 0.80 -20.39 8.76
C SER A 168 -0.61 -19.85 8.53
N TYR A 169 -1.51 -19.96 9.52
CA TYR A 169 -2.85 -19.41 9.43
C TYR A 169 -2.86 -17.88 9.31
N ALA A 170 -1.80 -17.20 9.74
CA ALA A 170 -1.66 -15.74 9.65
C ALA A 170 -0.91 -15.32 8.37
N THR A 171 0.12 -16.06 7.97
CA THR A 171 0.96 -15.70 6.81
C THR A 171 0.39 -16.16 5.47
N ALA A 172 -0.28 -17.32 5.42
CA ALA A 172 -0.89 -17.85 4.19
C ALA A 172 -1.96 -16.91 3.58
N PRO A 173 -2.95 -16.38 4.33
CA PRO A 173 -3.90 -15.42 3.78
C PRO A 173 -3.22 -14.14 3.28
N LEU A 174 -2.18 -13.67 3.96
CA LEU A 174 -1.42 -12.49 3.56
C LEU A 174 -0.70 -12.70 2.22
N TRP A 175 0.00 -13.84 2.05
CA TRP A 175 0.65 -14.16 0.77
C TRP A 175 -0.35 -14.33 -0.35
N CYS A 176 -1.47 -15.00 -0.09
CA CYS A 176 -2.56 -15.12 -1.05
C CYS A 176 -3.08 -13.73 -1.46
N PHE A 177 -3.36 -12.86 -0.50
CA PHE A 177 -3.84 -11.50 -0.75
C PHE A 177 -2.87 -10.68 -1.59
N ILE A 178 -1.58 -10.72 -1.27
CA ILE A 178 -0.54 -9.99 -2.02
C ILE A 178 -0.44 -10.52 -3.45
N ASN A 179 -0.51 -11.83 -3.65
CA ASN A 179 -0.44 -12.40 -5.00
C ASN A 179 -1.68 -12.04 -5.83
N VAL A 180 -2.86 -12.00 -5.22
CA VAL A 180 -4.09 -11.49 -5.86
C VAL A 180 -3.96 -10.01 -6.20
N SER A 181 -3.46 -9.17 -5.28
CA SER A 181 -3.29 -7.74 -5.52
C SER A 181 -2.28 -7.47 -6.63
N LEU A 182 -1.16 -8.22 -6.67
CA LEU A 182 -0.18 -8.14 -7.76
C LEU A 182 -0.76 -8.55 -9.11
N GLN A 183 -1.63 -9.56 -9.15
CA GLN A 183 -2.32 -9.93 -10.40
C GLN A 183 -3.21 -8.80 -10.90
N LEU A 184 -4.00 -8.17 -10.01
CA LEU A 184 -4.81 -7.00 -10.36
C LEU A 184 -3.95 -5.83 -10.85
N LEU A 185 -2.88 -5.50 -10.13
CA LEU A 185 -1.94 -4.44 -10.50
C LEU A 185 -1.27 -4.71 -11.86
N SER A 186 -0.95 -5.97 -12.17
CA SER A 186 -0.30 -6.34 -13.42
C SER A 186 -1.22 -6.26 -14.64
N SER A 187 -2.54 -6.20 -14.42
CA SER A 187 -3.55 -6.21 -15.47
C SER A 187 -3.78 -4.84 -16.13
N ASP A 188 -3.44 -3.74 -15.44
CA ASP A 188 -3.56 -2.38 -15.99
C ASP A 188 -2.32 -1.54 -15.65
N SER A 189 -1.47 -1.33 -16.66
CA SER A 189 -0.25 -0.53 -16.52
C SER A 189 -0.52 0.96 -16.29
N ARG A 190 -1.74 1.45 -16.57
CA ARG A 190 -2.12 2.86 -16.39
C ARG A 190 -2.35 3.23 -14.92
N LEU A 191 -2.34 2.24 -14.03
CA LEU A 191 -2.39 2.44 -12.59
C LEU A 191 -1.12 3.09 -12.04
N PHE A 192 -0.02 3.07 -12.79
CA PHE A 192 1.28 3.65 -12.39
C PHE A 192 1.55 4.98 -13.10
N SER A 193 2.27 5.86 -12.42
CA SER A 193 2.68 7.14 -13.01
C SER A 193 3.78 6.90 -14.05
N SER A 194 3.71 7.61 -15.18
CA SER A 194 4.80 7.58 -16.14
C SER A 194 6.07 8.14 -15.50
N ILE A 195 7.22 7.52 -15.73
CA ILE A 195 8.52 8.04 -15.28
C ILE A 195 8.77 9.47 -15.77
N THR A 196 8.27 9.81 -16.97
CA THR A 196 8.40 11.15 -17.53
C THR A 196 7.58 12.22 -16.79
N SER A 197 6.61 11.82 -15.96
CA SER A 197 5.83 12.74 -15.12
C SER A 197 6.37 12.84 -13.70
N TYR A 198 7.49 12.18 -13.38
CA TYR A 198 8.09 12.26 -12.06
C TYR A 198 8.59 13.68 -11.78
N VAL A 199 8.37 14.13 -10.54
CA VAL A 199 8.74 15.46 -10.08
C VAL A 199 10.07 15.39 -9.32
N PRO A 200 11.03 16.30 -9.58
CA PRO A 200 12.30 16.33 -8.87
C PRO A 200 12.15 16.60 -7.37
N LEU A 201 12.95 15.90 -6.54
CA LEU A 201 13.05 16.09 -5.09
C LEU A 201 14.07 17.20 -4.72
N ARG A 202 13.97 18.38 -5.35
CA ARG A 202 14.87 19.53 -5.09
C ARG A 202 14.44 20.36 -3.89
#